data_AF-A0A4P2Q256-F1
#
_entry.id   AF-A0A4P2Q256-F1
#
_cell.length_a   1.000
_cell.length_b   1.000
_cell.length_c   1.000
_cell.angle_alpha   90.00
_cell.angle_beta   90.00
_cell.angle_gamma   90.00
#
_symmetry.space_group_name_H-M   'P 1'
#
loop_
_entity.id
_entity.type
_entity.pdbx_description
1 polymer ?
#
loop_
_entity_poly.entity_id
_entity_poly.type
_entity_poly.pdbx_seq_one_letter_code
_entity_poly.pdbx_strand_id
1 'polypeptide(L)'
;MAFPIPGARPTERQLSSPNTSRSRGRPSRSARGAALTALSLALLAGCGGSAASTGAREPEPAPAPASQEPFDLDKALAREASGLSARDVRTAAWSVRALAAGAPKVVEKDKMVSLSIPIGTASPVECFVYSSMLDSGEAIRQFIQLLEPGKAEIARILPWEASVHRESPAMFVQALYLAATERGKAAGLLKIAMHADRAHPIACVHDELGYVRTFERLSKELFDSLEVRDARPKPEYTETLILRVGEVPIGFETSDLLRDEGGQRRWFTRATMLAPTDPKTLRIEDEASNVLVDAAGRLRGGVWIESSEGKANHRIELSQKANFQYEYSGEVEGKKVQGTFSPAAKAWLPSPIGTASALARLLKKKGPFDFKQQEYTPAIDPTKPVDVRYQRDASGTVSVSFRTMRLVGSLAPDGRPESFEVASGPPKLTLQRAYVRGKL
;
A
#
# COMPACT_ATOMS: atom_id res chain seq x y z
N MET A 1 -1.16 -1.88 26.81
CA MET A 1 0.18 -2.51 26.79
C MET A 1 0.45 -2.92 25.36
N ALA A 2 1.45 -2.31 24.71
CA ALA A 2 1.80 -2.64 23.33
C ALA A 2 2.79 -3.81 23.36
N PHE A 3 2.39 -4.98 22.86
CA PHE A 3 3.25 -6.16 22.83
C PHE A 3 4.21 -6.07 21.63
N PRO A 4 5.52 -6.34 21.80
CA PRO A 4 6.46 -6.42 20.68
C PRO A 4 6.15 -7.65 19.82
N ILE A 5 6.14 -7.50 18.49
CA ILE A 5 5.96 -8.62 17.55
C ILE A 5 7.34 -8.99 16.97
N PRO A 6 7.80 -10.25 17.08
CA PRO A 6 9.03 -10.72 16.45
C PRO A 6 9.05 -10.42 14.94
N GLY A 7 10.07 -9.71 14.46
CA GLY A 7 10.23 -9.33 13.04
C GLY A 7 9.88 -7.87 12.74
N ALA A 8 9.00 -7.25 13.52
CA ALA A 8 8.84 -5.81 13.53
C ALA A 8 9.81 -5.23 14.56
N ARG A 9 10.90 -4.57 14.12
CA ARG A 9 11.67 -3.70 15.00
C ARG A 9 11.19 -2.25 14.87
N PRO A 10 10.11 -1.81 15.56
CA PRO A 10 10.02 -0.43 15.97
C PRO A 10 10.56 -0.36 17.40
N THR A 11 11.63 0.40 17.61
CA THR A 11 12.05 0.80 18.95
C THR A 11 10.86 1.43 19.68
N GLU A 12 10.56 0.99 20.90
CA GLU A 12 9.35 1.33 21.71
C GLU A 12 9.12 2.85 21.99
N ARG A 13 9.90 3.76 21.40
CA ARG A 13 9.93 5.18 21.76
C ARG A 13 9.16 6.15 20.87
N GLN A 14 8.43 5.73 19.83
CA GLN A 14 7.95 6.68 18.80
C GLN A 14 6.47 6.72 18.44
N LEU A 15 5.57 6.13 19.24
CA LEU A 15 4.13 6.38 19.10
C LEU A 15 3.57 6.99 20.40
N SER A 16 3.99 8.21 20.71
CA SER A 16 3.33 9.03 21.73
C SER A 16 2.22 9.84 21.07
N SER A 17 0.97 9.62 21.47
CA SER A 17 -0.18 10.45 21.08
C SER A 17 0.09 11.92 21.43
N PRO A 18 -0.21 12.89 20.55
CA PRO A 18 -0.21 14.29 20.93
C PRO A 18 -1.34 14.53 21.93
N ASN A 19 -0.97 15.00 23.13
CA ASN A 19 -1.89 15.47 24.15
C ASN A 19 -2.84 16.52 23.57
N THR A 20 -4.14 16.19 23.50
CA THR A 20 -5.19 17.15 23.21
C THR A 20 -5.38 18.09 24.40
N SER A 21 -4.89 19.33 24.28
CA SER A 21 -5.31 20.43 25.16
C SER A 21 -6.78 20.76 24.91
N ARG A 22 -7.62 20.54 25.91
CA ARG A 22 -9.02 20.97 25.96
C ARG A 22 -9.12 22.49 25.79
N SER A 23 -9.72 22.96 24.69
CA SER A 23 -10.36 24.28 24.64
C SER A 23 -11.88 24.09 24.73
N ARG A 24 -12.48 24.83 25.67
CA ARG A 24 -13.92 24.89 25.93
C ARG A 24 -14.59 25.75 24.85
N GLY A 25 -15.59 25.21 24.17
CA GLY A 25 -16.52 25.96 23.33
C GLY A 25 -17.92 25.35 23.44
N ARG A 26 -18.90 26.18 23.85
CA ARG A 26 -20.29 25.84 24.20
C ARG A 26 -21.14 25.35 23.00
N PRO A 27 -22.30 24.71 23.24
CA PRO A 27 -23.05 23.96 22.25
C PRO A 27 -24.08 24.83 21.50
N SER A 28 -24.36 24.49 20.24
CA SER A 28 -25.63 24.84 19.59
C SER A 28 -26.52 23.60 19.47
N ARG A 29 -27.81 23.84 19.73
CA ARG A 29 -28.90 22.86 19.88
C ARG A 29 -29.71 22.75 18.59
N SER A 30 -30.21 21.53 18.35
CA SER A 30 -31.47 21.17 17.66
C SER A 30 -31.55 21.41 16.14
N ALA A 31 -32.26 20.63 15.33
CA ALA A 31 -33.44 19.79 15.55
C ALA A 31 -33.47 18.65 14.49
N ARG A 32 -33.74 17.39 14.86
CA ARG A 32 -35.03 16.65 14.85
C ARG A 32 -35.64 16.31 13.47
N GLY A 33 -35.94 15.02 13.35
CA GLY A 33 -36.87 14.33 12.44
C GLY A 33 -36.40 12.86 12.34
N ALA A 34 -36.80 11.90 13.18
CA ALA A 34 -38.13 11.28 13.37
C ALA A 34 -38.72 10.80 12.02
N ALA A 35 -39.17 9.55 11.80
CA ALA A 35 -39.54 8.48 12.72
C ALA A 35 -39.77 7.13 11.98
N LEU A 36 -39.87 6.04 12.77
CA LEU A 36 -40.76 4.86 12.66
C LEU A 36 -40.59 3.94 11.42
N THR A 37 -40.55 2.60 11.55
CA THR A 37 -41.64 1.78 12.09
C THR A 37 -41.16 0.37 12.45
N ALA A 38 -41.72 -0.18 13.53
CA ALA A 38 -41.60 -1.56 13.98
C ALA A 38 -42.67 -2.47 13.34
N LEU A 39 -42.39 -3.77 13.23
CA LEU A 39 -43.32 -4.92 13.24
C LEU A 39 -42.40 -6.17 13.34
N SER A 40 -42.43 -7.12 14.27
CA SER A 40 -43.45 -7.89 15.01
C SER A 40 -43.17 -9.39 14.77
N LEU A 41 -43.24 -10.14 15.87
CA LEU A 41 -43.00 -11.58 16.04
C LEU A 41 -43.76 -12.51 15.07
N ALA A 42 -43.21 -13.70 14.86
CA ALA A 42 -44.01 -14.93 14.81
C ALA A 42 -43.30 -16.07 15.56
N LEU A 43 -43.99 -16.59 16.58
CA LEU A 43 -43.72 -17.82 17.31
C LEU A 43 -44.05 -19.05 16.44
N LEU A 44 -43.29 -20.13 16.61
CA LEU A 44 -43.82 -21.49 16.45
C LEU A 44 -43.38 -22.33 17.65
N ALA A 45 -44.37 -22.72 18.44
CA ALA A 45 -44.31 -23.76 19.44
C ALA A 45 -44.52 -25.14 18.76
N GLY A 46 -43.84 -26.16 19.27
CA GLY A 46 -44.10 -27.56 18.94
C GLY A 46 -43.89 -28.44 20.17
N CYS A 47 -44.98 -29.03 20.66
CA CYS A 47 -45.05 -30.12 21.63
C CYS A 47 -44.14 -31.29 21.18
N GLY A 48 -43.66 -32.22 22.00
CA GLY A 48 -44.05 -32.74 23.30
C GLY A 48 -43.56 -34.20 23.29
N GLY A 49 -43.00 -34.69 24.39
CA GLY A 49 -42.47 -36.05 24.44
C GLY A 49 -41.78 -36.37 25.76
N SER A 50 -42.58 -36.60 26.80
CA SER A 50 -42.10 -37.21 28.04
C SER A 50 -41.90 -38.71 27.82
N ALA A 51 -40.64 -39.14 27.75
CA ALA A 51 -40.27 -40.54 27.90
C ALA A 51 -39.67 -40.74 29.30
N ALA A 52 -40.19 -41.74 30.01
CA ALA A 52 -39.71 -42.17 31.32
C ALA A 52 -38.27 -42.67 31.22
N SER A 53 -37.35 -42.06 31.98
CA SER A 53 -35.99 -42.57 32.15
C SER A 53 -35.93 -43.49 33.37
N THR A 54 -35.76 -44.78 33.08
CA THR A 54 -35.24 -45.81 33.99
C THR A 54 -33.95 -45.35 34.68
N GLY A 55 -33.79 -45.69 35.96
CA GLY A 55 -32.67 -45.30 36.80
C GLY A 55 -31.30 -45.55 36.15
N ALA A 56 -30.56 -44.45 35.94
CA ALA A 56 -29.17 -44.47 35.54
C ALA A 56 -28.29 -44.19 36.76
N ARG A 57 -27.30 -45.07 36.93
CA ARG A 57 -26.23 -45.01 37.92
C ARG A 57 -25.49 -43.68 37.82
N GLU A 58 -25.21 -43.08 38.96
CA GLU A 58 -24.44 -41.84 39.11
C GLU A 58 -23.12 -41.93 38.31
N PRO A 59 -22.87 -41.06 37.32
CA PRO A 59 -21.61 -41.07 36.58
C PRO A 59 -20.48 -40.68 37.52
N GLU A 60 -19.40 -41.46 37.54
CA GLU A 60 -18.16 -41.06 38.19
C GLU A 60 -17.76 -39.65 37.73
N PRO A 61 -17.33 -38.77 38.65
CA PRO A 61 -16.91 -37.42 38.31
C PRO A 61 -15.78 -37.51 37.27
N ALA A 62 -16.02 -36.92 36.11
CA ALA A 62 -15.03 -36.82 35.06
C ALA A 62 -13.74 -36.21 35.65
N PRO A 63 -12.55 -36.76 35.32
CA PRO A 63 -11.29 -36.23 35.80
C PRO A 63 -11.21 -34.75 35.45
N ALA A 64 -10.87 -33.94 36.46
CA ALA A 64 -10.71 -32.50 36.31
C ALA A 64 -9.84 -32.21 35.07
N PRO A 65 -10.22 -31.24 34.21
CA PRO A 65 -9.48 -30.94 33.01
C PRO A 65 -8.03 -30.66 33.40
N ALA A 66 -7.11 -31.48 32.86
CA ALA A 66 -5.68 -31.31 33.07
C ALA A 66 -5.35 -29.84 32.80
N SER A 67 -4.68 -29.19 33.75
CA SER A 67 -4.29 -27.79 33.64
C SER A 67 -3.51 -27.60 32.36
N GLN A 68 -4.15 -27.00 31.35
CA GLN A 68 -3.48 -26.64 30.11
C GLN A 68 -2.40 -25.63 30.51
N GLU A 69 -1.14 -25.91 30.13
CA GLU A 69 -0.07 -24.94 30.30
C GLU A 69 -0.52 -23.59 29.73
N PRO A 70 -0.24 -22.47 30.43
CA PRO A 70 -0.63 -21.15 29.96
C PRO A 70 -0.05 -20.91 28.57
N PHE A 71 -0.91 -20.44 27.66
CA PHE A 71 -0.50 -20.16 26.29
C PHE A 71 0.58 -19.08 26.25
N ASP A 72 1.75 -19.44 25.73
CA ASP A 72 2.88 -18.54 25.53
C ASP A 72 2.81 -17.92 24.13
N LEU A 73 2.32 -16.67 24.07
CA LEU A 73 2.19 -15.92 22.83
C LEU A 73 3.54 -15.63 22.18
N ASP A 74 4.58 -15.34 22.96
CA ASP A 74 5.90 -15.00 22.43
C ASP A 74 6.54 -16.22 21.77
N LYS A 75 6.44 -17.40 22.41
CA LYS A 75 6.85 -18.67 21.81
C LYS A 75 6.06 -18.99 20.55
N ALA A 76 4.75 -18.72 20.52
CA ALA A 76 3.92 -18.93 19.33
C ALA A 76 4.31 -18.00 18.16
N LEU A 77 4.62 -16.73 18.46
CA LEU A 77 5.07 -15.74 17.48
C LEU A 77 6.51 -15.97 17.00
N ALA A 78 7.35 -16.65 17.78
CA ALA A 78 8.74 -16.94 17.43
C ALA A 78 8.92 -18.17 16.51
N ARG A 79 7.84 -18.92 16.21
CA ARG A 79 7.91 -20.13 15.36
C ARG A 79 8.39 -19.78 13.95
N GLU A 80 9.23 -20.62 13.36
CA GLU A 80 9.70 -20.48 11.98
C GLU A 80 9.86 -21.87 11.34
N ALA A 81 9.64 -21.97 10.03
CA ALA A 81 9.83 -23.22 9.30
C ALA A 81 11.29 -23.40 8.90
N SER A 82 11.75 -24.64 8.94
CA SER A 82 13.07 -25.06 8.47
C SER A 82 12.95 -26.13 7.38
N GLY A 83 14.01 -26.37 6.62
CA GLY A 83 14.03 -27.44 5.60
C GLY A 83 13.18 -27.19 4.35
N LEU A 84 12.70 -25.97 4.11
CA LEU A 84 11.97 -25.63 2.89
C LEU A 84 12.90 -25.70 1.67
N SER A 85 12.46 -26.36 0.61
CA SER A 85 13.21 -26.47 -0.64
C SER A 85 12.54 -25.65 -1.74
N ALA A 86 13.34 -25.03 -2.62
CA ALA A 86 12.82 -24.36 -3.79
C ALA A 86 12.15 -25.37 -4.74
N ARG A 87 10.92 -25.07 -5.16
CA ARG A 87 10.13 -25.84 -6.12
C ARG A 87 9.75 -24.94 -7.29
N ASP A 88 10.02 -25.40 -8.50
CA ASP A 88 9.59 -24.70 -9.71
C ASP A 88 8.07 -24.79 -9.85
N VAL A 89 7.44 -23.65 -10.13
CA VAL A 89 6.03 -23.55 -10.50
C VAL A 89 5.97 -22.86 -11.85
N ARG A 90 5.35 -23.50 -12.84
CA ARG A 90 5.28 -23.01 -14.22
C ARG A 90 3.84 -23.02 -14.71
N THR A 91 3.47 -21.94 -15.40
CA THR A 91 2.21 -21.81 -16.15
C THR A 91 2.52 -21.55 -17.63
N ALA A 92 1.50 -21.36 -18.45
CA ALA A 92 1.68 -20.94 -19.83
C ALA A 92 2.30 -19.52 -19.95
N ALA A 93 1.99 -18.61 -19.03
CA ALA A 93 2.34 -17.20 -19.11
C ALA A 93 3.62 -16.82 -18.33
N TRP A 94 3.91 -17.53 -17.24
CA TRP A 94 5.02 -17.19 -16.34
C TRP A 94 5.52 -18.40 -15.54
N SER A 95 6.67 -18.25 -14.90
CA SER A 95 7.22 -19.19 -13.93
C SER A 95 7.80 -18.49 -12.71
N VAL A 96 7.78 -19.19 -11.57
CA VAL A 96 8.38 -18.77 -10.30
C VAL A 96 9.01 -19.97 -9.59
N ARG A 97 9.78 -19.70 -8.53
CA ARG A 97 10.26 -20.68 -7.55
C ARG A 97 9.61 -20.38 -6.20
N ALA A 98 9.08 -21.42 -5.56
CA ALA A 98 8.46 -21.32 -4.25
C ALA A 98 9.23 -22.16 -3.23
N LEU A 99 9.57 -21.58 -2.07
CA LEU A 99 10.12 -22.35 -0.95
C LEU A 99 8.98 -23.13 -0.28
N ALA A 100 9.01 -24.45 -0.35
CA ALA A 100 7.91 -25.29 0.11
C ALA A 100 8.38 -26.56 0.83
N ALA A 101 7.57 -27.04 1.76
CA ALA A 101 7.71 -28.33 2.42
C ALA A 101 7.18 -29.49 1.56
N GLY A 102 6.29 -29.19 0.61
CA GLY A 102 5.68 -30.14 -0.32
C GLY A 102 5.46 -29.52 -1.70
N ALA A 103 4.77 -30.23 -2.59
CA ALA A 103 4.43 -29.70 -3.91
C ALA A 103 3.37 -28.58 -3.78
N PRO A 104 3.61 -27.38 -4.34
CA PRO A 104 2.58 -26.35 -4.43
C PRO A 104 1.40 -26.80 -5.28
N LYS A 105 0.18 -26.41 -4.90
CA LYS A 105 -1.01 -26.58 -5.74
C LYS A 105 -1.23 -25.33 -6.57
N VAL A 106 -1.56 -25.51 -7.85
CA VAL A 106 -1.81 -24.41 -8.81
C VAL A 106 -3.24 -24.51 -9.30
N VAL A 107 -3.99 -23.42 -9.20
CA VAL A 107 -5.36 -23.32 -9.70
C VAL A 107 -5.47 -22.09 -10.59
N GLU A 108 -5.64 -22.30 -11.88
CA GLU A 108 -5.90 -21.22 -12.83
C GLU A 108 -7.35 -20.74 -12.71
N LYS A 109 -7.52 -19.43 -12.67
CA LYS A 109 -8.81 -18.73 -12.73
C LYS A 109 -8.73 -17.66 -13.81
N ASP A 110 -9.88 -17.15 -14.25
CA ASP A 110 -9.98 -16.23 -15.40
C ASP A 110 -8.94 -15.09 -15.39
N LYS A 111 -8.81 -14.35 -14.28
CA LYS A 111 -7.93 -13.18 -14.18
C LYS A 111 -6.71 -13.37 -13.29
N MET A 112 -6.56 -14.53 -12.67
CA MET A 112 -5.48 -14.80 -11.74
C MET A 112 -5.19 -16.29 -11.61
N VAL A 113 -3.98 -16.63 -11.20
CA VAL A 113 -3.60 -17.99 -10.81
C VAL A 113 -3.39 -18.02 -9.30
N SER A 114 -4.02 -18.97 -8.63
CA SER A 114 -3.88 -19.21 -7.20
C SER A 114 -2.86 -20.31 -6.95
N LEU A 115 -1.95 -20.05 -6.02
CA LEU A 115 -0.87 -20.92 -5.59
C LEU A 115 -1.04 -21.22 -4.10
N SER A 116 -1.24 -22.48 -3.74
CA SER A 116 -1.25 -22.93 -2.35
C SER A 116 0.08 -23.62 -2.05
N ILE A 117 0.92 -22.97 -1.24
CA ILE A 117 2.31 -23.37 -0.97
C ILE A 117 2.39 -23.95 0.45
N PRO A 118 2.53 -25.27 0.61
CA PRO A 118 2.65 -25.88 1.93
C PRO A 118 4.01 -25.55 2.55
N ILE A 119 4.02 -24.99 3.76
CA ILE A 119 5.24 -24.67 4.52
C ILE A 119 5.46 -25.61 5.73
N GLY A 120 4.69 -26.69 5.82
CA GLY A 120 4.78 -27.67 6.91
C GLY A 120 4.03 -27.26 8.18
N THR A 121 3.06 -26.35 8.05
CA THR A 121 2.24 -25.83 9.15
C THR A 121 0.76 -26.14 8.91
N ALA A 122 -0.14 -25.63 9.76
CA ALA A 122 -1.57 -25.89 9.64
C ALA A 122 -2.18 -25.15 8.44
N SER A 123 -1.70 -23.94 8.15
CA SER A 123 -2.15 -23.12 7.03
C SER A 123 -1.08 -23.02 5.94
N PRO A 124 -1.38 -23.32 4.66
CA PRO A 124 -0.47 -23.02 3.57
C PRO A 124 -0.33 -21.50 3.38
N VAL A 125 0.72 -21.09 2.68
CA VAL A 125 0.80 -19.72 2.13
C VAL A 125 0.01 -19.70 0.82
N GLU A 126 -0.96 -18.80 0.72
CA GLU A 126 -1.78 -18.61 -0.47
C GLU A 126 -1.27 -17.42 -1.25
N CYS A 127 -0.84 -17.61 -2.50
CA CYS A 127 -0.40 -16.55 -3.39
C CYS A 127 -1.30 -16.45 -4.62
N PHE A 128 -1.48 -15.25 -5.13
CA PHE A 128 -2.32 -14.92 -6.28
C PHE A 128 -1.48 -14.13 -7.28
N VAL A 129 -1.26 -14.71 -8.46
CA VAL A 129 -0.57 -14.04 -9.58
C VAL A 129 -1.61 -13.52 -10.54
N TYR A 130 -1.71 -12.20 -10.67
CA TYR A 130 -2.75 -11.57 -11.49
C TYR A 130 -2.28 -11.38 -12.94
N SER A 131 -3.24 -11.28 -13.85
CA SER A 131 -3.00 -11.00 -15.28
C SER A 131 -3.03 -9.50 -15.63
N SER A 132 -3.43 -8.68 -14.67
CA SER A 132 -3.52 -7.23 -14.80
C SER A 132 -2.96 -6.55 -13.57
N MET A 133 -2.63 -5.27 -13.74
CA MET A 133 -2.23 -4.39 -12.66
C MET A 133 -3.28 -4.35 -11.55
N LEU A 134 -2.81 -4.18 -10.32
CA LEU A 134 -3.63 -4.02 -9.13
C LEU A 134 -3.24 -2.76 -8.38
N ASP A 135 -4.25 -2.13 -7.78
CA ASP A 135 -4.06 -1.13 -6.73
C ASP A 135 -3.61 -1.88 -5.46
N SER A 136 -2.36 -1.66 -5.07
CA SER A 136 -1.70 -2.53 -4.09
C SER A 136 -2.22 -2.28 -2.67
N GLY A 137 -2.57 -1.04 -2.34
CA GLY A 137 -3.24 -0.71 -1.08
C GLY A 137 -4.61 -1.35 -0.99
N GLU A 138 -5.41 -1.24 -2.04
CA GLU A 138 -6.74 -1.86 -2.12
C GLU A 138 -6.68 -3.38 -1.99
N ALA A 139 -5.74 -4.05 -2.65
CA ALA A 139 -5.55 -5.50 -2.50
C ALA A 139 -5.23 -5.87 -1.04
N ILE A 140 -4.33 -5.12 -0.38
CA ILE A 140 -4.00 -5.30 1.04
C ILE A 140 -5.25 -5.08 1.91
N ARG A 141 -6.04 -4.03 1.64
CA ARG A 141 -7.29 -3.73 2.34
C ARG A 141 -8.26 -4.90 2.23
N GLN A 142 -8.45 -5.46 1.05
CA GLN A 142 -9.34 -6.59 0.83
C GLN A 142 -8.94 -7.81 1.67
N PHE A 143 -7.64 -8.13 1.76
CA PHE A 143 -7.18 -9.21 2.64
C PHE A 143 -7.43 -8.93 4.12
N ILE A 144 -7.22 -7.69 4.57
CA ILE A 144 -7.56 -7.29 5.94
C ILE A 144 -9.05 -7.45 6.20
N GLN A 145 -9.90 -7.12 5.22
CA GLN A 145 -11.36 -7.25 5.33
C GLN A 145 -11.87 -8.69 5.34
N LEU A 146 -11.04 -9.68 4.94
CA LEU A 146 -11.36 -11.10 5.16
C LEU A 146 -11.40 -11.45 6.66
N LEU A 147 -10.74 -10.65 7.51
CA LEU A 147 -10.98 -10.68 8.95
C LEU A 147 -12.36 -10.07 9.22
N GLU A 148 -13.40 -10.89 9.13
CA GLU A 148 -14.80 -10.45 9.20
C GLU A 148 -15.06 -9.55 10.43
N PRO A 149 -15.53 -8.30 10.22
CA PRO A 149 -15.90 -7.42 11.31
C PRO A 149 -16.94 -8.06 12.23
N GLY A 150 -16.63 -8.16 13.52
CA GLY A 150 -17.49 -8.81 14.52
C GLY A 150 -17.14 -10.27 14.80
N LYS A 151 -16.38 -10.95 13.92
CA LYS A 151 -15.78 -12.26 14.22
C LYS A 151 -14.33 -12.16 14.65
N ALA A 152 -13.61 -11.17 14.11
CA ALA A 152 -12.23 -10.86 14.47
C ALA A 152 -12.08 -9.39 14.94
N GLU A 153 -11.31 -9.18 16.00
CA GLU A 153 -10.88 -7.87 16.48
C GLU A 153 -9.38 -7.68 16.17
N ILE A 154 -9.05 -6.71 15.32
CA ILE A 154 -7.65 -6.35 15.08
C ILE A 154 -7.07 -5.72 16.36
N ALA A 155 -6.07 -6.38 16.92
CA ALA A 155 -5.33 -5.90 18.07
C ALA A 155 -4.18 -4.98 17.65
N ARG A 156 -3.52 -5.32 16.53
CA ARG A 156 -2.44 -4.53 15.97
C ARG A 156 -2.31 -4.74 14.46
N ILE A 157 -2.09 -3.67 13.70
CA ILE A 157 -1.78 -3.71 12.27
C ILE A 157 -0.64 -2.76 11.93
N LEU A 158 0.30 -3.22 11.11
CA LEU A 158 1.40 -2.38 10.63
C LEU A 158 2.04 -2.98 9.37
N PRO A 159 2.49 -2.11 8.43
CA PRO A 159 3.54 -2.50 7.51
C PRO A 159 4.85 -2.73 8.28
N TRP A 160 5.66 -3.70 7.85
CA TRP A 160 6.92 -4.00 8.53
C TRP A 160 8.13 -4.06 7.60
N GLU A 161 7.94 -4.27 6.30
CA GLU A 161 9.02 -4.38 5.32
C GLU A 161 8.59 -3.81 3.96
N ALA A 162 9.56 -3.18 3.29
CA ALA A 162 9.43 -2.73 1.90
C ALA A 162 10.76 -2.92 1.16
N SER A 163 10.69 -3.48 -0.03
CA SER A 163 11.86 -3.88 -0.82
C SER A 163 11.56 -3.80 -2.32
N VAL A 164 12.57 -4.00 -3.18
CA VAL A 164 12.40 -4.05 -4.63
C VAL A 164 12.88 -5.39 -5.14
N HIS A 165 12.03 -6.04 -5.93
CA HIS A 165 12.25 -7.36 -6.53
C HIS A 165 11.93 -7.28 -8.02
N ARG A 166 12.90 -7.63 -8.86
CA ARG A 166 12.74 -7.60 -10.33
C ARG A 166 12.20 -6.26 -10.85
N GLU A 167 12.80 -5.16 -10.39
CA GLU A 167 12.42 -3.77 -10.73
C GLU A 167 11.10 -3.25 -10.13
N SER A 168 10.36 -4.09 -9.41
CA SER A 168 9.03 -3.76 -8.85
C SER A 168 9.06 -3.79 -7.32
N PRO A 169 8.37 -2.85 -6.64
CA PRO A 169 8.36 -2.83 -5.18
C PRO A 169 7.53 -3.98 -4.61
N ALA A 170 7.90 -4.40 -3.40
CA ALA A 170 7.13 -5.29 -2.55
C ALA A 170 6.88 -4.64 -1.19
N MET A 171 5.65 -4.76 -0.68
CA MET A 171 5.24 -4.32 0.65
C MET A 171 4.77 -5.50 1.49
N PHE A 172 5.06 -5.46 2.78
CA PHE A 172 4.67 -6.49 3.74
C PHE A 172 3.88 -5.88 4.90
N VAL A 173 2.70 -6.44 5.19
CA VAL A 173 1.75 -5.94 6.21
C VAL A 173 1.23 -7.07 7.07
N GLN A 174 1.28 -6.90 8.40
CA GLN A 174 0.78 -7.89 9.34
C GLN A 174 -0.33 -7.33 10.21
N ALA A 175 -1.33 -8.16 10.48
CA ALA A 175 -2.43 -7.87 11.40
C ALA A 175 -2.54 -8.98 12.45
N LEU A 176 -2.21 -8.65 13.70
CA LEU A 176 -2.49 -9.47 14.87
C LEU A 176 -3.95 -9.24 15.25
N TYR A 177 -4.73 -10.31 15.36
CA TYR A 177 -6.15 -10.22 15.67
C TYR A 177 -6.57 -11.27 16.71
N LEU A 178 -7.74 -11.05 17.32
CA LEU A 178 -8.41 -11.97 18.22
C LEU A 178 -9.74 -12.40 17.61
N ALA A 179 -9.96 -13.70 17.43
CA ALA A 179 -11.21 -14.25 16.93
C ALA A 179 -11.98 -15.02 18.01
N ALA A 180 -13.31 -14.95 17.95
CA ALA A 180 -14.17 -15.79 18.78
C ALA A 180 -14.16 -17.23 18.28
N THR A 181 -14.05 -18.18 19.20
CA THR A 181 -14.11 -19.62 18.97
C THR A 181 -15.05 -20.26 19.98
N GLU A 182 -15.46 -21.50 19.74
CA GLU A 182 -16.27 -22.27 20.69
C GLU A 182 -15.61 -22.41 22.07
N ARG A 183 -14.28 -22.32 22.13
CA ARG A 183 -13.48 -22.46 23.35
C ARG A 183 -13.02 -21.12 23.95
N GLY A 184 -13.58 -19.99 23.49
CA GLY A 184 -13.19 -18.65 23.93
C GLY A 184 -12.50 -17.84 22.83
N LYS A 185 -11.55 -16.97 23.17
CA LYS A 185 -10.83 -16.17 22.17
C LYS A 185 -9.55 -16.89 21.72
N ALA A 186 -9.30 -16.90 20.42
CA ALA A 186 -8.03 -17.35 19.83
C ALA A 186 -7.30 -16.17 19.18
N ALA A 187 -5.97 -16.17 19.23
CA ALA A 187 -5.15 -15.18 18.54
C ALA A 187 -4.75 -15.71 17.15
N GLY A 188 -4.80 -14.83 16.16
CA GLY A 188 -4.34 -15.09 14.79
C GLY A 188 -3.41 -13.99 14.31
N LEU A 189 -2.62 -14.29 13.28
CA LEU A 189 -1.70 -13.33 12.68
C LEU A 189 -1.81 -13.46 11.17
N LEU A 190 -2.52 -12.52 10.56
CA LEU A 190 -2.56 -12.36 9.12
C LEU A 190 -1.28 -11.67 8.66
N LYS A 191 -0.59 -12.28 7.69
CA LYS A 191 0.57 -11.71 7.00
C LYS A 191 0.21 -11.55 5.54
N ILE A 192 0.54 -10.40 4.97
CA ILE A 192 0.25 -10.04 3.58
C ILE A 192 1.55 -9.57 2.95
N ALA A 193 1.85 -10.02 1.73
CA ALA A 193 2.92 -9.52 0.89
C ALA A 193 2.34 -9.12 -0.46
N MET A 194 2.73 -7.96 -0.99
CA MET A 194 2.23 -7.43 -2.25
C MET A 194 3.39 -6.96 -3.11
N HIS A 195 3.67 -7.68 -4.20
CA HIS A 195 4.64 -7.31 -5.23
C HIS A 195 3.95 -6.62 -6.40
N ALA A 196 4.23 -5.34 -6.59
CA ALA A 196 3.50 -4.44 -7.48
C ALA A 196 4.04 -4.46 -8.93
N ASP A 197 4.30 -5.66 -9.46
CA ASP A 197 4.68 -5.81 -10.86
C ASP A 197 3.63 -5.21 -11.81
N ARG A 198 4.10 -4.61 -12.90
CA ARG A 198 3.24 -3.89 -13.85
C ARG A 198 2.36 -4.82 -14.68
N ALA A 199 2.81 -6.04 -14.93
CA ALA A 199 2.12 -7.02 -15.76
C ALA A 199 1.51 -8.14 -14.91
N HIS A 200 2.26 -8.65 -13.94
CA HIS A 200 1.90 -9.81 -13.13
C HIS A 200 2.11 -9.55 -11.65
N PRO A 201 1.33 -8.64 -11.04
CA PRO A 201 1.45 -8.39 -9.61
C PRO A 201 1.10 -9.65 -8.83
N ILE A 202 1.79 -9.84 -7.70
CA ILE A 202 1.65 -11.02 -6.87
C ILE A 202 1.27 -10.62 -5.46
N ALA A 203 0.15 -11.15 -4.97
CA ALA A 203 -0.27 -10.99 -3.59
C ALA A 203 -0.20 -12.33 -2.86
N CYS A 204 0.49 -12.39 -1.72
CA CYS A 204 0.56 -13.58 -0.88
C CYS A 204 -0.05 -13.29 0.49
N VAL A 205 -0.71 -14.28 1.07
CA VAL A 205 -1.24 -14.25 2.43
C VAL A 205 -0.91 -15.52 3.20
N HIS A 206 -0.74 -15.36 4.50
CA HIS A 206 -0.59 -16.47 5.42
C HIS A 206 -1.24 -16.11 6.75
N ASP A 207 -2.15 -16.94 7.23
CA ASP A 207 -2.84 -16.72 8.50
C ASP A 207 -2.51 -17.85 9.50
N GLU A 208 -1.53 -17.55 10.35
CA GLU A 208 -1.05 -18.42 11.42
C GLU A 208 -0.08 -17.62 12.31
N LEU A 209 -0.08 -17.86 13.63
CA LEU A 209 0.90 -17.25 14.54
C LEU A 209 2.34 -17.70 14.21
N GLY A 210 3.26 -16.74 14.22
CA GLY A 210 4.67 -16.95 13.86
C GLY A 210 4.89 -17.00 12.35
N TYR A 211 5.99 -17.62 11.93
CA TYR A 211 6.42 -17.82 10.55
C TYR A 211 6.60 -16.51 9.76
N VAL A 212 6.89 -15.41 10.45
CA VAL A 212 7.01 -14.08 9.81
C VAL A 212 8.20 -14.07 8.86
N ARG A 213 9.35 -14.57 9.30
CA ARG A 213 10.56 -14.61 8.45
C ARG A 213 10.44 -15.66 7.36
N THR A 214 9.79 -16.79 7.66
CA THR A 214 9.48 -17.84 6.68
C THR A 214 8.62 -17.29 5.55
N PHE A 215 7.53 -16.60 5.89
CA PHE A 215 6.62 -15.97 4.93
C PHE A 215 7.32 -14.90 4.10
N GLU A 216 8.12 -14.04 4.74
CA GLU A 216 8.90 -13.01 4.05
C GLU A 216 9.87 -13.63 3.05
N ARG A 217 10.71 -14.59 3.49
CA ARG A 217 11.70 -15.26 2.63
C ARG A 217 11.05 -16.00 1.46
N LEU A 218 9.94 -16.70 1.70
CA LEU A 218 9.18 -17.40 0.66
C LEU A 218 8.62 -16.42 -0.37
N SER A 219 8.01 -15.33 0.09
CA SER A 219 7.42 -14.32 -0.80
C SER A 219 8.50 -13.64 -1.64
N LYS A 220 9.61 -13.24 -1.02
CA LYS A 220 10.76 -12.63 -1.71
C LYS A 220 11.35 -13.56 -2.77
N GLU A 221 11.55 -14.85 -2.46
CA GLU A 221 12.02 -15.83 -3.45
C GLU A 221 11.06 -15.94 -4.64
N LEU A 222 9.76 -15.93 -4.39
CA LEU A 222 8.73 -15.98 -5.42
C LEU A 222 8.76 -14.72 -6.31
N PHE A 223 8.95 -13.55 -5.72
CA PHE A 223 9.07 -12.28 -6.45
C PHE A 223 10.36 -12.22 -7.29
N ASP A 224 11.49 -12.64 -6.72
CA ASP A 224 12.79 -12.61 -7.38
C ASP A 224 12.91 -13.61 -8.54
N SER A 225 12.20 -14.72 -8.43
CA SER A 225 12.20 -15.78 -9.44
C SER A 225 11.13 -15.62 -10.53
N LEU A 226 10.34 -14.52 -10.50
CA LEU A 226 9.31 -14.28 -11.50
C LEU A 226 9.91 -14.07 -12.90
N GLU A 227 9.53 -14.97 -13.80
CA GLU A 227 9.83 -14.93 -15.22
C GLU A 227 8.53 -14.91 -16.01
N VAL A 228 8.39 -13.94 -16.92
CA VAL A 228 7.20 -13.72 -17.74
C VAL A 228 7.55 -14.01 -19.19
N ARG A 229 6.73 -14.79 -19.89
CA ARG A 229 6.98 -15.18 -21.29
C ARG A 229 6.62 -14.07 -22.27
N ASP A 230 5.46 -13.44 -22.09
CA ASP A 230 4.99 -12.34 -22.93
C ASP A 230 5.37 -10.99 -22.31
N ALA A 231 6.66 -10.67 -22.38
CA ALA A 231 7.16 -9.42 -21.81
C ALA A 231 6.60 -8.21 -22.58
N ARG A 232 5.72 -7.44 -21.93
CA ARG A 232 5.36 -6.10 -22.38
C ARG A 232 6.63 -5.29 -22.68
N PRO A 233 6.59 -4.32 -23.63
CA PRO A 233 7.72 -3.44 -23.86
C PRO A 233 8.27 -2.90 -22.55
N LYS A 234 9.57 -3.08 -22.34
CA LYS A 234 10.25 -2.60 -21.14
C LYS A 234 10.23 -1.07 -21.15
N PRO A 235 9.97 -0.43 -20.00
CA PRO A 235 10.12 1.02 -19.88
C PRO A 235 11.54 1.47 -20.27
N GLU A 236 11.65 2.64 -20.90
CA GLU A 236 12.94 3.31 -21.18
C GLU A 236 13.64 3.69 -19.87
N TYR A 237 12.85 4.02 -18.85
CA TYR A 237 13.28 4.36 -17.50
C TYR A 237 12.29 3.79 -16.49
N THR A 238 12.79 3.33 -15.35
CA THR A 238 12.01 2.88 -14.19
C THR A 238 12.69 3.39 -12.92
N GLU A 239 11.92 3.92 -12.00
CA GLU A 239 12.36 4.33 -10.66
C GLU A 239 11.39 3.80 -9.61
N THR A 240 11.92 3.43 -8.45
CA THR A 240 11.13 3.14 -7.26
C THR A 240 11.65 3.93 -6.08
N LEU A 241 10.75 4.64 -5.41
CA LEU A 241 10.97 5.32 -4.15
C LEU A 241 10.22 4.55 -3.04
N ILE A 242 10.81 4.44 -1.86
CA ILE A 242 10.14 3.88 -0.67
C ILE A 242 9.89 5.02 0.32
N LEU A 243 8.67 5.07 0.84
CA LEU A 243 8.22 6.02 1.86
C LEU A 243 8.35 5.39 3.25
N ARG A 244 8.89 6.13 4.22
CA ARG A 244 9.03 5.68 5.61
C ARG A 244 8.62 6.75 6.61
N VAL A 245 8.02 6.33 7.72
CA VAL A 245 7.84 7.15 8.93
C VAL A 245 8.77 6.62 10.00
N GLY A 246 9.82 7.38 10.31
CA GLY A 246 10.97 6.84 11.05
C GLY A 246 11.58 5.66 10.28
N GLU A 247 11.67 4.49 10.92
CA GLU A 247 12.16 3.26 10.28
C GLU A 247 11.04 2.42 9.64
N VAL A 248 9.76 2.76 9.89
CA VAL A 248 8.63 1.97 9.41
C VAL A 248 8.36 2.29 7.94
N PRO A 249 8.44 1.33 7.02
CA PRO A 249 8.02 1.55 5.64
C PRO A 249 6.51 1.71 5.59
N ILE A 250 6.04 2.80 4.99
CA ILE A 250 4.61 3.11 4.87
C ILE A 250 4.15 3.17 3.43
N GLY A 251 5.00 2.87 2.44
CA GLY A 251 4.57 2.93 1.06
C GLY A 251 5.69 2.93 0.04
N PHE A 252 5.32 3.05 -1.23
CA PHE A 252 6.23 3.23 -2.34
C PHE A 252 5.62 4.12 -3.42
N GLU A 253 6.48 4.65 -4.29
CA GLU A 253 6.12 5.23 -5.58
C GLU A 253 6.96 4.54 -6.66
N THR A 254 6.33 4.13 -7.76
CA THR A 254 7.00 3.70 -8.98
C THR A 254 6.75 4.71 -10.08
N SER A 255 7.77 4.98 -10.89
CA SER A 255 7.65 5.84 -12.06
C SER A 255 8.32 5.18 -13.25
N ASP A 256 7.55 4.99 -14.33
CA ASP A 256 7.96 4.38 -15.58
C ASP A 256 7.87 5.37 -16.74
N LEU A 257 8.87 5.38 -17.60
CA LEU A 257 8.86 6.09 -18.86
C LEU A 257 8.63 5.11 -20.00
N LEU A 258 7.46 5.18 -20.60
CA LEU A 258 7.02 4.30 -21.68
C LEU A 258 7.07 5.06 -23.00
N ARG A 259 7.41 4.36 -24.08
CA ARG A 259 7.22 4.83 -25.45
C ARG A 259 6.03 4.09 -26.04
N ASP A 260 5.06 4.81 -26.60
CA ASP A 260 3.96 4.20 -27.33
C ASP A 260 4.31 3.97 -28.81
N GLU A 261 3.43 3.25 -29.52
CA GLU A 261 3.63 2.86 -30.93
C GLU A 261 3.72 4.08 -31.86
N GLY A 262 3.15 5.22 -31.47
CA GLY A 262 3.25 6.50 -32.19
C GLY A 262 4.51 7.31 -31.88
N GLY A 263 5.41 6.77 -31.06
CA GLY A 263 6.63 7.44 -30.60
C GLY A 263 6.39 8.51 -29.53
N GLN A 264 5.17 8.66 -29.02
CA GLN A 264 4.90 9.56 -27.90
C GLN A 264 5.41 8.91 -26.61
N ARG A 265 5.88 9.75 -25.68
CA ARG A 265 6.37 9.30 -24.37
C ARG A 265 5.28 9.47 -23.34
N ARG A 266 5.14 8.48 -22.46
CA ARG A 266 4.24 8.48 -21.32
C ARG A 266 5.03 8.32 -20.04
N TRP A 267 4.80 9.23 -19.10
CA TRP A 267 5.28 9.09 -17.74
C TRP A 267 4.17 8.50 -16.89
N PHE A 268 4.37 7.27 -16.44
CA PHE A 268 3.38 6.52 -15.68
C PHE A 268 3.86 6.38 -14.25
N THR A 269 3.12 6.95 -13.30
CA THR A 269 3.43 6.87 -11.87
C THR A 269 2.36 6.07 -11.15
N ARG A 270 2.77 5.26 -10.16
CA ARG A 270 1.88 4.58 -9.24
C ARG A 270 2.44 4.66 -7.84
N ALA A 271 1.61 4.93 -6.85
CA ALA A 271 2.02 4.93 -5.46
C ALA A 271 0.98 4.21 -4.60
N THR A 272 1.46 3.66 -3.49
CA THR A 272 0.64 3.10 -2.43
C THR A 272 1.18 3.61 -1.11
N MET A 273 0.29 4.10 -0.25
CA MET A 273 0.58 4.50 1.12
C MET A 273 -0.31 3.74 2.11
N LEU A 274 0.31 3.22 3.16
CA LEU A 274 -0.23 2.41 4.24
C LEU A 274 0.17 3.09 5.55
N ALA A 275 -0.50 4.18 5.89
CA ALA A 275 -0.15 4.99 7.05
C ALA A 275 -0.90 4.50 8.30
N PRO A 276 -0.22 4.01 9.35
CA PRO A 276 -0.90 3.68 10.61
C PRO A 276 -1.50 4.94 11.24
N THR A 277 -2.82 4.94 11.45
CA THR A 277 -3.54 6.04 12.12
C THR A 277 -3.65 5.80 13.61
N ASP A 278 -3.78 4.53 14.01
CA ASP A 278 -3.68 4.05 15.38
C ASP A 278 -3.18 2.59 15.36
N PRO A 279 -2.95 1.93 16.51
CA PRO A 279 -2.43 0.55 16.50
C PRO A 279 -3.30 -0.45 15.72
N LYS A 280 -4.59 -0.22 15.56
CA LYS A 280 -5.59 -1.13 14.97
C LYS A 280 -6.02 -0.74 13.56
N THR A 281 -5.63 0.43 13.06
CA THR A 281 -6.12 0.95 11.78
C THR A 281 -4.98 1.43 10.87
N LEU A 282 -5.13 1.14 9.57
CA LEU A 282 -4.29 1.72 8.51
C LEU A 282 -5.17 2.63 7.66
N ARG A 283 -4.67 3.83 7.38
CA ARG A 283 -5.15 4.65 6.27
C ARG A 283 -4.47 4.17 4.99
N ILE A 284 -5.28 3.81 4.01
CA ILE A 284 -4.81 3.26 2.74
C ILE A 284 -5.14 4.23 1.62
N GLU A 285 -4.10 4.59 0.87
CA GLU A 285 -4.18 5.45 -0.31
C GLU A 285 -3.42 4.80 -1.47
N ASP A 286 -4.05 4.78 -2.64
CA ASP A 286 -3.43 4.40 -3.89
C ASP A 286 -3.53 5.58 -4.86
N GLU A 287 -2.45 5.86 -5.55
CA GLU A 287 -2.37 6.89 -6.58
C GLU A 287 -1.87 6.28 -7.89
N ALA A 288 -2.40 6.76 -9.00
CA ALA A 288 -1.90 6.45 -10.32
C ALA A 288 -1.97 7.69 -11.22
N SER A 289 -0.96 7.89 -12.06
CA SER A 289 -1.04 8.89 -13.11
C SER A 289 -0.40 8.41 -14.41
N ASN A 290 -0.95 8.88 -15.53
CA ASN A 290 -0.42 8.64 -16.87
C ASN A 290 -0.33 9.96 -17.62
N VAL A 291 0.88 10.46 -17.77
CA VAL A 291 1.17 11.79 -18.29
C VAL A 291 1.76 11.69 -19.69
N LEU A 292 1.14 12.36 -20.66
CA LEU A 292 1.64 12.48 -22.03
C LEU A 292 2.72 13.56 -22.10
N VAL A 293 3.86 13.21 -22.69
CA VAL A 293 5.05 14.05 -22.76
C VAL A 293 5.48 14.24 -24.20
N ASP A 294 5.73 15.50 -24.59
CA ASP A 294 6.28 15.81 -25.91
C ASP A 294 7.80 15.66 -25.98
N ALA A 295 8.37 15.79 -27.19
CA ALA A 295 9.81 15.67 -27.43
C ALA A 295 10.67 16.70 -26.67
N ALA A 296 10.07 17.81 -26.21
CA ALA A 296 10.75 18.84 -25.42
C ALA A 296 10.59 18.62 -23.90
N GLY A 297 9.97 17.52 -23.47
CA GLY A 297 9.73 17.23 -22.06
C GLY A 297 8.58 18.03 -21.45
N ARG A 298 7.65 18.52 -22.27
CA ARG A 298 6.49 19.33 -21.83
C ARG A 298 5.26 18.46 -21.65
N LEU A 299 4.40 18.87 -20.72
CA LEU A 299 3.12 18.23 -20.43
C LEU A 299 2.13 18.47 -21.58
N ARG A 300 1.69 17.39 -22.25
CA ARG A 300 0.63 17.44 -23.26
C ARG A 300 -0.77 17.20 -22.68
N GLY A 301 -0.81 16.49 -21.57
CA GLY A 301 -2.03 16.07 -20.92
C GLY A 301 -1.76 14.87 -20.03
N GLY A 302 -2.80 14.35 -19.41
CA GLY A 302 -2.67 13.15 -18.59
C GLY A 302 -3.93 12.84 -17.82
N VAL A 303 -3.88 11.75 -17.08
CA VAL A 303 -4.91 11.34 -16.13
C VAL A 303 -4.25 11.11 -14.79
N TRP A 304 -4.86 11.59 -13.72
CA TRP A 304 -4.47 11.37 -12.34
C TRP A 304 -5.65 10.78 -11.60
N ILE A 305 -5.39 9.71 -10.85
CA ILE A 305 -6.37 8.98 -10.07
C ILE A 305 -5.80 8.84 -8.67
N GLU A 306 -6.60 9.18 -7.67
CA GLU A 306 -6.33 8.93 -6.27
C GLU A 306 -7.54 8.21 -5.68
N SER A 307 -7.27 7.12 -4.98
CA SER A 307 -8.27 6.37 -4.23
C SER A 307 -7.84 6.23 -2.78
N SER A 308 -8.80 6.41 -1.88
CA SER A 308 -8.61 6.10 -0.47
C SER A 308 -9.70 5.17 0.00
N GLU A 309 -9.34 4.19 0.81
CA GLU A 309 -10.28 3.22 1.38
C GLU A 309 -11.16 2.52 0.32
N GLY A 310 -10.57 2.23 -0.85
CA GLY A 310 -11.23 1.57 -1.98
C GLY A 310 -12.22 2.44 -2.76
N LYS A 311 -12.24 3.75 -2.54
CA LYS A 311 -13.07 4.70 -3.28
C LYS A 311 -12.21 5.68 -4.04
N ALA A 312 -12.52 5.87 -5.33
CA ALA A 312 -11.90 6.93 -6.11
C ALA A 312 -12.31 8.29 -5.52
N ASN A 313 -11.34 9.00 -4.95
CA ASN A 313 -11.54 10.33 -4.38
C ASN A 313 -11.26 11.40 -5.43
N HIS A 314 -10.26 11.19 -6.28
CA HIS A 314 -9.90 12.12 -7.34
C HIS A 314 -9.71 11.35 -8.64
N ARG A 315 -10.34 11.83 -9.71
CA ARG A 315 -10.01 11.45 -11.08
C ARG A 315 -10.00 12.70 -11.93
N ILE A 316 -8.83 13.14 -12.38
CA ILE A 316 -8.69 14.36 -13.16
C ILE A 316 -7.98 14.05 -14.47
N GLU A 317 -8.55 14.52 -15.57
CA GLU A 317 -7.96 14.48 -16.89
C GLU A 317 -7.55 15.90 -17.30
N LEU A 318 -6.39 16.01 -17.95
CA LEU A 318 -5.86 17.27 -18.45
C LEU A 318 -5.56 17.12 -19.94
N SER A 319 -5.91 18.13 -20.74
CA SER A 319 -5.49 18.23 -22.13
C SER A 319 -4.96 19.62 -22.45
N GLN A 320 -3.83 19.66 -23.15
CA GLN A 320 -3.27 20.90 -23.67
C GLN A 320 -4.14 21.43 -24.83
N LYS A 321 -4.43 22.73 -24.81
CA LYS A 321 -5.15 23.47 -25.88
C LYS A 321 -4.20 24.44 -26.59
N ALA A 322 -4.72 25.47 -27.26
CA ALA A 322 -3.93 26.52 -27.89
C ALA A 322 -3.48 27.57 -26.86
N ASN A 323 -2.55 28.46 -27.25
CA ASN A 323 -2.21 29.69 -26.50
C ASN A 323 -1.84 29.47 -25.02
N PHE A 324 -1.08 28.43 -24.70
CA PHE A 324 -0.68 28.09 -23.32
C PHE A 324 -1.86 27.80 -22.39
N GLN A 325 -2.98 27.33 -22.92
CA GLN A 325 -4.15 26.93 -22.15
C GLN A 325 -4.19 25.41 -21.96
N TYR A 326 -4.69 24.98 -20.81
CA TYR A 326 -5.06 23.61 -20.53
C TYR A 326 -6.54 23.54 -20.17
N GLU A 327 -7.19 22.45 -20.56
CA GLU A 327 -8.53 22.08 -20.12
C GLU A 327 -8.41 20.93 -19.14
N TYR A 328 -9.10 21.02 -18.01
CA TYR A 328 -9.22 19.94 -17.04
C TYR A 328 -10.68 19.51 -16.91
N SER A 329 -10.89 18.22 -16.65
CA SER A 329 -12.22 17.68 -16.35
C SER A 329 -12.10 16.43 -15.49
N GLY A 330 -13.14 16.11 -14.72
CA GLY A 330 -13.16 14.89 -13.92
C GLY A 330 -14.01 15.03 -12.67
N GLU A 331 -13.62 14.31 -11.62
CA GLU A 331 -14.35 14.21 -10.35
C GLU A 331 -13.42 14.38 -9.15
N VAL A 332 -13.89 15.11 -8.14
CA VAL A 332 -13.24 15.30 -6.83
C VAL A 332 -14.27 15.05 -5.75
N GLU A 333 -14.03 14.06 -4.90
CA GLU A 333 -14.94 13.61 -3.84
C GLU A 333 -16.36 13.35 -4.39
N GLY A 334 -16.45 12.73 -5.57
CA GLY A 334 -17.70 12.46 -6.29
C GLY A 334 -18.38 13.68 -6.92
N LYS A 335 -17.78 14.88 -6.85
CA LYS A 335 -18.29 16.09 -7.49
C LYS A 335 -17.58 16.32 -8.81
N LYS A 336 -18.36 16.55 -9.87
CA LYS A 336 -17.79 16.91 -11.19
C LYS A 336 -17.10 18.26 -11.13
N VAL A 337 -15.89 18.32 -11.69
CA VAL A 337 -15.11 19.54 -11.88
C VAL A 337 -14.66 19.62 -13.33
N GLN A 338 -14.74 20.81 -13.92
CA GLN A 338 -14.24 21.06 -15.26
C GLN A 338 -13.91 22.55 -15.44
N GLY A 339 -12.98 22.86 -16.33
CA GLY A 339 -12.62 24.22 -16.62
C GLY A 339 -11.35 24.33 -17.46
N THR A 340 -10.81 25.55 -17.52
CA THR A 340 -9.54 25.81 -18.20
C THR A 340 -8.66 26.71 -17.33
N PHE A 341 -7.35 26.62 -17.54
CA PHE A 341 -6.39 27.54 -16.95
C PHE A 341 -5.24 27.83 -17.91
N SER A 342 -4.55 28.93 -17.66
CA SER A 342 -3.27 29.25 -18.30
C SER A 342 -2.19 29.41 -17.24
N PRO A 343 -1.00 28.79 -17.41
CA PRO A 343 0.13 29.02 -16.52
C PRO A 343 0.52 30.50 -16.50
N ALA A 344 0.94 30.99 -15.33
CA ALA A 344 1.23 32.41 -15.10
C ALA A 344 2.35 32.93 -16.02
N ALA A 345 3.34 32.08 -16.31
CA ALA A 345 4.45 32.39 -17.20
C ALA A 345 4.10 32.41 -18.69
N LYS A 346 2.84 32.10 -19.07
CA LYS A 346 2.41 31.89 -20.47
C LYS A 346 3.36 30.95 -21.22
N ALA A 347 3.71 29.86 -20.56
CA ALA A 347 4.58 28.82 -21.08
C ALA A 347 3.92 27.45 -20.84
N TRP A 348 4.27 26.47 -21.65
CA TRP A 348 3.82 25.09 -21.44
C TRP A 348 4.43 24.52 -20.16
N LEU A 349 3.61 23.84 -19.35
CA LEU A 349 4.07 23.19 -18.14
C LEU A 349 5.12 22.11 -18.44
N PRO A 350 6.17 22.00 -17.61
CA PRO A 350 7.09 20.89 -17.68
C PRO A 350 6.37 19.59 -17.26
N SER A 351 6.73 18.47 -17.89
CA SER A 351 6.40 17.15 -17.35
C SER A 351 7.40 16.77 -16.25
N PRO A 352 7.18 15.67 -15.50
CA PRO A 352 8.17 15.16 -14.54
C PRO A 352 9.57 14.96 -15.15
N ILE A 353 9.66 14.57 -16.43
CA ILE A 353 10.91 14.41 -17.17
C ILE A 353 11.53 15.76 -17.52
N GLY A 354 10.70 16.73 -17.93
CA GLY A 354 11.14 18.10 -18.19
C GLY A 354 11.74 18.76 -16.95
N THR A 355 11.08 18.59 -15.81
CA THR A 355 11.56 19.01 -14.47
C THR A 355 12.89 18.36 -14.14
N ALA A 356 12.96 17.03 -14.19
CA ALA A 356 14.18 16.28 -13.89
C ALA A 356 15.35 16.72 -14.80
N SER A 357 15.10 16.87 -16.10
CA SER A 357 16.10 17.33 -17.06
C SER A 357 16.62 18.74 -16.75
N ALA A 358 15.74 19.65 -16.32
CA ALA A 358 16.15 21.00 -15.91
C ALA A 358 17.01 20.97 -14.65
N LEU A 359 16.61 20.19 -13.65
CA LEU A 359 17.36 20.01 -12.41
C LEU A 359 18.72 19.34 -12.65
N ALA A 360 18.80 18.31 -13.49
CA ALA A 360 20.05 17.66 -13.87
C ALA A 360 21.06 18.65 -14.49
N ARG A 361 20.58 19.57 -15.34
CA ARG A 361 21.44 20.64 -15.90
C ARG A 361 21.93 21.62 -14.83
N LEU A 362 21.09 21.95 -13.85
CA LEU A 362 21.47 22.82 -12.73
C LEU A 362 22.48 22.12 -11.80
N LEU A 363 22.33 20.81 -11.58
CA LEU A 363 23.23 20.02 -10.75
C LEU A 363 24.66 19.97 -11.32
N LYS A 364 24.82 20.01 -12.65
CA LYS A 364 26.13 20.10 -13.32
C LYS A 364 26.87 21.41 -13.04
N LYS A 365 26.14 22.50 -12.73
CA LYS A 365 26.76 23.76 -12.30
C LYS A 365 27.22 23.59 -10.85
N LYS A 366 28.39 24.11 -10.49
CA LYS A 366 28.82 24.16 -9.07
C LYS A 366 28.10 25.29 -8.34
N GLY A 367 27.85 25.12 -7.04
CA GLY A 367 27.30 26.18 -6.17
C GLY A 367 25.76 26.18 -6.03
N PRO A 368 25.19 27.14 -5.29
CA PRO A 368 23.76 27.17 -5.02
C PRO A 368 22.93 27.44 -6.29
N PHE A 369 21.67 27.01 -6.27
CA PHE A 369 20.69 27.43 -7.27
C PHE A 369 19.33 27.69 -6.63
N ASP A 370 18.51 28.52 -7.30
CA ASP A 370 17.11 28.75 -6.98
C ASP A 370 16.31 28.59 -8.28
N PHE A 371 15.55 27.50 -8.38
CA PHE A 371 14.78 27.12 -9.54
C PHE A 371 13.29 27.10 -9.19
N LYS A 372 12.51 27.95 -9.86
CA LYS A 372 11.07 28.08 -9.65
C LYS A 372 10.35 27.69 -10.92
N GLN A 373 9.29 26.91 -10.77
CA GLN A 373 8.43 26.51 -11.88
C GLN A 373 7.01 26.23 -11.40
N GLN A 374 6.12 25.99 -12.36
CA GLN A 374 4.76 25.56 -12.10
C GLN A 374 4.61 24.09 -12.48
N GLU A 375 4.00 23.29 -11.61
CA GLU A 375 3.74 21.86 -11.84
C GLU A 375 2.24 21.58 -11.69
N TYR A 376 1.70 20.62 -12.43
CA TYR A 376 0.30 20.25 -12.30
C TYR A 376 0.14 19.07 -11.35
N THR A 377 -0.43 19.33 -10.18
CA THR A 377 -0.68 18.34 -9.12
C THR A 377 -2.16 18.40 -8.72
N PRO A 378 -3.05 17.68 -9.41
CA PRO A 378 -4.49 17.86 -9.25
C PRO A 378 -5.04 17.42 -7.88
N ALA A 379 -4.31 16.57 -7.14
CA ALA A 379 -4.61 16.24 -5.74
C ALA A 379 -4.53 17.48 -4.83
N ILE A 380 -3.68 18.45 -5.18
CA ILE A 380 -3.49 19.70 -4.43
C ILE A 380 -4.48 20.79 -4.92
N ASP A 381 -4.57 20.95 -6.23
CA ASP A 381 -5.51 21.86 -6.89
C ASP A 381 -5.80 21.36 -8.31
N PRO A 382 -7.02 20.91 -8.62
CA PRO A 382 -7.34 20.47 -9.97
C PRO A 382 -7.49 21.66 -10.95
N THR A 383 -7.67 22.88 -10.44
CA THR A 383 -8.09 24.05 -11.24
C THR A 383 -6.92 24.88 -11.78
N LYS A 384 -5.70 24.67 -11.27
CA LYS A 384 -4.50 25.43 -11.65
C LYS A 384 -3.22 24.68 -11.27
N PRO A 385 -2.07 25.01 -11.89
CA PRO A 385 -0.81 24.44 -11.45
C PRO A 385 -0.38 25.05 -10.10
N VAL A 386 0.52 24.34 -9.42
CA VAL A 386 1.14 24.74 -8.16
C VAL A 386 2.53 25.29 -8.42
N ASP A 387 2.88 26.36 -7.70
CA ASP A 387 4.25 26.87 -7.73
C ASP A 387 5.15 25.97 -6.89
N VAL A 388 6.25 25.51 -7.50
CA VAL A 388 7.26 24.65 -6.88
C VAL A 388 8.62 25.34 -6.97
N ARG A 389 9.33 25.36 -5.83
CA ARG A 389 10.68 25.93 -5.72
C ARG A 389 11.67 24.86 -5.30
N TYR A 390 12.70 24.68 -6.10
CA TYR A 390 13.87 23.86 -5.81
C TYR A 390 15.04 24.76 -5.51
N GLN A 391 15.64 24.60 -4.34
CA GLN A 391 16.78 25.42 -3.92
C GLN A 391 17.91 24.51 -3.44
N ARG A 392 19.10 24.66 -4.02
CA ARG A 392 20.32 24.04 -3.49
C ARG A 392 21.12 25.09 -2.72
N ASP A 393 21.48 24.79 -1.48
CA ASP A 393 22.31 25.67 -0.67
C ASP A 393 23.82 25.42 -0.89
N ALA A 394 24.65 26.14 -0.14
CA ALA A 394 26.11 26.02 -0.24
C ALA A 394 26.66 24.67 0.25
N SER A 395 25.90 23.93 1.09
CA SER A 395 26.26 22.58 1.53
C SER A 395 25.96 21.51 0.47
N GLY A 396 25.18 21.86 -0.55
CA GLY A 396 24.69 20.92 -1.56
C GLY A 396 23.33 20.30 -1.23
N THR A 397 22.77 20.61 -0.06
CA THR A 397 21.41 20.19 0.33
C THR A 397 20.39 20.88 -0.55
N VAL A 398 19.40 20.12 -1.01
CA VAL A 398 18.28 20.60 -1.81
C VAL A 398 17.03 20.69 -0.95
N SER A 399 16.36 21.83 -0.97
CA SER A 399 15.00 21.97 -0.46
C SER A 399 14.00 22.12 -1.60
N VAL A 400 12.90 21.37 -1.54
CA VAL A 400 11.75 21.52 -2.43
C VAL A 400 10.62 22.13 -1.62
N SER A 401 9.96 23.17 -2.11
CA SER A 401 8.85 23.81 -1.42
C SER A 401 7.69 24.02 -2.36
N PHE A 402 6.50 23.63 -1.91
CA PHE A 402 5.23 23.81 -2.63
C PHE A 402 4.12 23.98 -1.59
N ARG A 403 3.31 25.05 -1.73
CA ARG A 403 2.36 25.50 -0.68
C ARG A 403 3.03 25.59 0.70
N THR A 404 2.50 24.86 1.69
CA THR A 404 2.99 24.78 3.07
C THR A 404 3.97 23.63 3.28
N MET A 405 4.16 22.75 2.28
CA MET A 405 5.06 21.62 2.37
C MET A 405 6.48 22.02 1.99
N ARG A 406 7.44 21.50 2.76
CA ARG A 406 8.86 21.63 2.49
C ARG A 406 9.53 20.28 2.65
N LEU A 407 10.21 19.83 1.61
CA LEU A 407 11.08 18.67 1.59
C LEU A 407 12.53 19.14 1.68
N VAL A 408 13.38 18.42 2.40
CA VAL A 408 14.82 18.68 2.49
C VAL A 408 15.58 17.40 2.23
N GLY A 409 16.59 17.44 1.36
CA GLY A 409 17.23 16.22 0.89
C GLY A 409 18.26 16.43 -0.22
N SER A 410 18.37 15.44 -1.10
CA SER A 410 19.28 15.43 -2.24
C SER A 410 18.58 14.95 -3.51
N LEU A 411 19.06 15.45 -4.64
CA LEU A 411 18.68 14.98 -5.97
C LEU A 411 19.79 14.07 -6.50
N ALA A 412 19.40 13.06 -7.25
CA ALA A 412 20.33 12.22 -8.00
C ALA A 412 20.86 12.98 -9.25
N PRO A 413 21.92 12.50 -9.92
CA PRO A 413 22.50 13.17 -11.09
C PRO A 413 21.54 13.39 -12.27
N ASP A 414 20.47 12.61 -12.35
CA ASP A 414 19.38 12.73 -13.33
C ASP A 414 18.33 13.80 -12.95
N GLY A 415 18.51 14.49 -11.83
CA GLY A 415 17.62 15.55 -11.35
C GLY A 415 16.34 15.04 -10.69
N ARG A 416 16.20 13.72 -10.47
CA ARG A 416 15.08 13.12 -9.73
C ARG A 416 15.44 12.99 -8.23
N PRO A 417 14.45 12.75 -7.34
CA PRO A 417 14.70 12.58 -5.91
C PRO A 417 15.64 11.40 -5.59
N GLU A 418 16.67 11.63 -4.76
CA GLU A 418 17.53 10.57 -4.21
C GLU A 418 17.08 10.21 -2.79
N SER A 419 16.99 11.22 -1.92
CA SER A 419 16.50 11.08 -0.56
C SER A 419 15.94 12.41 -0.07
N PHE A 420 14.72 12.43 0.46
CA PHE A 420 14.08 13.62 1.02
C PHE A 420 13.37 13.32 2.34
N GLU A 421 13.32 14.32 3.21
CA GLU A 421 12.54 14.34 4.44
C GLU A 421 11.50 15.46 4.38
N VAL A 422 10.26 15.17 4.80
CA VAL A 422 9.22 16.18 5.00
C VAL A 422 9.50 16.93 6.30
N ALA A 423 9.65 18.25 6.22
CA ALA A 423 9.88 19.11 7.37
C ALA A 423 8.59 19.38 8.16
N SER A 424 7.99 18.34 8.75
CA SER A 424 6.71 18.42 9.51
C SER A 424 6.83 18.08 11.00
N GLY A 425 8.05 18.02 11.55
CA GLY A 425 8.30 17.57 12.92
C GLY A 425 8.31 16.04 13.06
N PRO A 426 8.68 15.50 14.23
CA PRO A 426 8.71 14.05 14.46
C PRO A 426 7.30 13.44 14.56
N PRO A 427 7.08 12.20 14.08
CA PRO A 427 8.04 11.35 13.38
C PRO A 427 8.31 11.82 11.94
N LYS A 428 9.56 11.64 11.50
CA LYS A 428 10.04 12.10 10.18
C LYS A 428 9.49 11.22 9.07
N LEU A 429 8.81 11.83 8.09
CA LEU A 429 8.45 11.17 6.84
C LEU A 429 9.62 11.31 5.87
N THR A 430 10.17 10.19 5.41
CA THR A 430 11.27 10.14 4.45
C THR A 430 10.85 9.43 3.16
N LEU A 431 11.41 9.88 2.04
CA LEU A 431 11.29 9.32 0.71
C LEU A 431 12.69 8.98 0.24
N GLN A 432 12.94 7.72 -0.13
CA GLN A 432 14.27 7.27 -0.53
C GLN A 432 14.20 6.48 -1.83
N ARG A 433 15.10 6.79 -2.77
CA ARG A 433 15.27 6.01 -3.99
C ARG A 433 15.81 4.63 -3.65
N ALA A 434 15.04 3.61 -4.00
CA ALA A 434 15.36 2.20 -3.77
C ALA A 434 15.84 1.49 -5.03
N TYR A 435 15.38 1.94 -6.21
CA TYR A 435 15.75 1.34 -7.48
C TYR A 435 15.69 2.36 -8.62
N VAL A 436 16.59 2.20 -9.60
CA VAL A 436 16.56 2.94 -10.87
C VAL A 436 17.14 2.09 -12.00
N ARG A 437 16.49 2.14 -13.17
CA ARG A 437 17.01 1.61 -14.44
C ARG A 437 16.76 2.60 -15.55
N GLY A 438 17.71 2.68 -16.48
CA GLY A 438 17.60 3.53 -17.66
C GLY A 438 18.17 4.93 -17.43
N LYS A 439 17.91 5.82 -18.38
CA LYS A 439 18.34 7.23 -18.34
C LYS A 439 17.20 8.11 -18.86
N LEU A 440 17.06 9.31 -18.29
CA LEU A 440 16.08 10.31 -18.71
C LEU A 440 16.56 11.14 -19.89
#